data_AF-A0A927WYE8-F1
#
_entry.id   AF-A0A927WYE8-F1
#
_cell.length_a   1.000
_cell.length_b   1.000
_cell.length_c   1.000
_cell.angle_alpha   90.00
_cell.angle_beta   90.00
_cell.angle_gamma   90.00
#
_symmetry.space_group_name_H-M   'P 1'
#
loop_
_entity.id
_entity.type
_entity.pdbx_description
1 polymer ?
#
loop_
_entity_poly.entity_id
_entity_poly.type
_entity_poly.pdbx_seq_one_letter_code
_entity_poly.pdbx_strand_id
1 'polypeptide(L)' 'MLNNRFFDKVEQKTNVKKEDIIALAKTLQNKDLSDEKELRNLINSVSKLANTPVSPEKEQKIIDAIKKDKVPRNLDKML' A
#
# COMPACT_ATOMS: atom_id res chain seq x y z
N MET A 1 -1.94 -13.07 -15.05
CA MET A 1 -2.81 -13.25 -13.87
C MET A 1 -2.08 -12.65 -12.69
N LEU A 2 -2.66 -11.67 -11.99
CA LEU A 2 -2.07 -11.14 -10.76
C LEU A 2 -1.77 -12.32 -9.82
N ASN A 3 -0.50 -12.54 -9.50
CA ASN A 3 -0.05 -13.77 -8.85
C ASN A 3 -0.68 -13.91 -7.45
N ASN A 4 -1.48 -14.96 -7.23
CA ASN A 4 -2.03 -15.30 -5.91
C ASN A 4 -0.95 -15.29 -4.82
N ARG A 5 0.28 -15.69 -5.16
CA ARG A 5 1.45 -15.67 -4.27
C ARG A 5 1.74 -14.32 -3.59
N PHE A 6 1.42 -13.20 -4.24
CA PHE A 6 1.55 -11.88 -3.60
C PHE A 6 0.54 -11.72 -2.46
N PHE A 7 -0.73 -11.95 -2.79
CA PHE A 7 -1.83 -11.83 -1.84
C PHE A 7 -1.67 -12.81 -0.69
N ASP A 8 -1.26 -14.05 -0.95
CA ASP A 8 -1.00 -15.06 0.07
C ASP A 8 0.07 -14.61 1.07
N LYS A 9 1.18 -14.02 0.59
CA LYS A 9 2.25 -13.50 1.46
C LYS A 9 1.80 -12.30 2.29
N VAL A 10 0.97 -11.43 1.72
CA VAL A 10 0.43 -10.26 2.44
C VAL A 10 -0.52 -10.74 3.53
N GLU A 11 -1.47 -11.61 3.19
CA GLU A 11 -2.44 -12.18 4.14
C GLU A 11 -1.73 -12.88 5.31
N GLN A 12 -0.71 -13.70 5.03
CA GLN A 12 0.08 -14.36 6.09
C GLN A 12 0.80 -13.41 7.03
N LYS A 13 1.21 -12.22 6.56
CA LYS A 13 2.00 -11.25 7.36
C LYS A 13 1.15 -10.20 8.05
N THR A 14 0.02 -9.82 7.47
CA THR A 14 -0.76 -8.66 7.90
C THR A 14 -2.22 -8.99 8.19
N ASN A 15 -2.66 -10.23 7.95
CA ASN A 15 -4.05 -10.69 8.07
C ASN A 15 -5.03 -9.90 7.18
N VAL A 16 -4.52 -9.27 6.12
CA VAL A 16 -5.32 -8.50 5.16
C VAL A 16 -5.71 -9.41 4.02
N LYS A 17 -7.00 -9.45 3.70
CA LYS A 17 -7.51 -10.30 2.63
C LYS A 17 -7.35 -9.63 1.28
N LYS A 18 -7.37 -10.46 0.23
CA LYS A 18 -7.38 -9.98 -1.16
C LYS A 18 -8.55 -9.01 -1.41
N GLU A 19 -9.73 -9.27 -0.85
CA GLU A 19 -10.89 -8.38 -1.01
C GLU A 19 -10.61 -6.98 -0.48
N ASP A 20 -9.99 -6.87 0.70
CA ASP A 20 -9.66 -5.59 1.32
C ASP A 20 -8.66 -4.79 0.49
N ILE A 21 -7.66 -5.46 -0.10
CA ILE A 21 -6.67 -4.83 -0.98
C ILE A 21 -7.34 -4.31 -2.25
N ILE A 22 -8.26 -5.07 -2.84
CA ILE A 22 -9.02 -4.64 -4.02
C ILE A 22 -9.95 -3.48 -3.68
N ALA A 23 -10.63 -3.51 -2.53
CA ALA A 23 -11.50 -2.43 -2.06
C ALA A 23 -10.69 -1.15 -1.83
N LEU A 24 -9.51 -1.25 -1.21
CA LEU A 24 -8.58 -0.14 -1.06
C LEU A 24 -8.18 0.42 -2.42
N ALA A 25 -7.75 -0.44 -3.36
CA ALA A 25 -7.34 0.01 -4.69
C ALA A 25 -8.46 0.78 -5.43
N LYS A 26 -9.71 0.31 -5.34
CA LYS A 26 -10.88 1.03 -5.89
C LYS A 26 -11.08 2.40 -5.23
N THR A 27 -10.90 2.48 -3.92
CA THR A 27 -11.01 3.75 -3.18
C THR A 27 -9.91 4.73 -3.57
N LEU A 28 -8.73 4.22 -3.96
CA LEU A 28 -7.57 5.02 -4.36
C LEU A 28 -7.62 5.55 -5.78
N GLN A 29 -8.32 4.88 -6.69
CA GLN A 29 -8.48 5.36 -8.07
C GLN A 29 -9.13 6.74 -8.16
N ASN A 30 -9.88 7.15 -7.13
CA ASN A 30 -10.56 8.44 -7.06
C ASN A 30 -9.86 9.46 -6.15
N LYS A 31 -8.69 9.13 -5.57
CA LYS A 31 -7.94 10.02 -4.67
C LYS A 31 -6.75 10.66 -5.35
N ASP A 32 -6.36 11.84 -4.89
CA ASP A 32 -5.19 12.53 -5.42
C ASP A 32 -3.92 12.05 -4.70
N LEU A 33 -3.27 11.07 -5.31
CA LEU A 33 -1.99 10.53 -4.83
C LEU A 33 -0.81 11.50 -5.01
N SER A 34 -1.05 12.70 -5.56
CA SER A 34 -0.03 13.75 -5.68
C SER A 34 0.10 14.55 -4.37
N ASP A 35 -0.97 14.60 -3.57
CA ASP A 35 -1.00 15.34 -2.31
C ASP A 35 -0.37 14.51 -1.17
N GLU A 36 0.60 15.11 -0.48
CA GLU A 36 1.32 14.47 0.61
C GLU A 36 0.44 14.15 1.82
N LYS A 37 -0.50 15.04 2.14
CA LYS A 37 -1.42 14.88 3.26
C LYS A 37 -2.42 13.77 2.97
N GLU A 38 -2.91 13.67 1.74
CA GLU A 38 -3.74 12.54 1.32
C GLU A 38 -2.98 11.21 1.36
N LEU A 39 -1.74 11.19 0.86
CA LEU A 39 -0.84 10.03 0.93
C LEU A 39 -0.59 9.59 2.39
N ARG A 40 -0.31 10.55 3.27
CA ARG A 40 -0.05 10.30 4.69
C ARG A 40 -1.27 9.68 5.37
N ASN A 41 -2.45 10.26 5.15
CA ASN A 41 -3.71 9.72 5.66
C ASN A 41 -3.96 8.30 5.15
N LEU A 42 -3.69 8.06 3.87
CA LEU A 42 -3.82 6.74 3.28
C LEU A 42 -2.88 5.72 3.93
N ILE A 43 -1.58 6.03 4.04
CA ILE A 43 -0.59 5.13 4.63
C ILE A 43 -1.01 4.74 6.04
N ASN A 44 -1.50 5.69 6.83
CA ASN A 44 -1.99 5.44 8.18
C ASN A 44 -3.25 4.53 8.19
N SER A 45 -4.22 4.77 7.30
CA SER A 45 -5.39 3.90 7.17
C SER A 45 -5.02 2.47 6.79
N VAL A 46 -4.11 2.30 5.83
CA VAL A 46 -3.62 0.98 5.39
C VAL A 46 -2.80 0.30 6.49
N SER A 47 -1.94 1.04 7.17
CA SER A 47 -1.13 0.56 8.31
C SER A 47 -2.00 -0.03 9.42
N LYS A 48 -3.11 0.66 9.77
CA LYS A 48 -4.08 0.19 10.77
C LYS A 48 -4.83 -1.06 10.29
N LEU A 49 -5.28 -1.07 9.03
CA LEU A 49 -5.96 -2.23 8.46
C LEU A 49 -5.03 -3.45 8.41
N ALA A 50 -3.77 -3.25 8.04
CA ALA A 50 -2.73 -4.26 7.95
C ALA A 50 -2.08 -4.62 9.29
N ASN A 51 -2.54 -4.03 10.38
CA ASN A 51 -1.95 -4.16 11.71
C ASN A 51 -0.42 -4.02 11.71
N THR A 52 0.10 -3.17 10.83
CA THR A 52 1.53 -3.04 10.55
C THR A 52 1.97 -1.64 10.98
N PRO A 53 2.70 -1.48 12.09
CA PRO A 53 3.08 -0.17 12.59
C PRO A 53 4.08 0.52 11.65
N VAL A 54 3.78 1.76 11.29
CA VAL A 54 4.63 2.63 10.47
C VAL A 54 5.10 3.79 11.33
N SER A 55 6.41 3.94 11.49
CA SER A 55 6.99 5.12 12.16
C SER A 55 6.96 6.35 11.24
N PRO A 56 7.00 7.58 11.77
CA PRO A 56 6.98 8.80 10.94
C PRO A 56 8.07 8.84 9.87
N GLU A 57 9.25 8.30 10.18
CA GLU A 57 10.37 8.22 9.23
C GLU A 57 10.10 7.22 8.10
N LYS A 58 9.49 6.05 8.42
CA LYS A 58 9.08 5.06 7.42
C LYS A 58 7.96 5.61 6.54
N GLU A 59 7.01 6.32 7.13
CA GLU A 59 5.93 6.99 6.42
C GLU A 59 6.47 7.99 5.39
N GLN A 60 7.42 8.84 5.79
CA GLN A 60 8.06 9.78 4.86
C GLN A 60 8.81 9.05 3.74
N LYS A 61 9.52 7.96 4.06
CA LYS A 61 10.20 7.13 3.04
C LYS A 61 9.23 6.53 2.02
N ILE A 62 8.04 6.12 2.46
CA ILE A 62 6.99 5.59 1.57
C ILE A 62 6.46 6.71 0.66
N ILE A 63 6.14 7.88 1.22
CA ILE A 63 5.69 9.06 0.47
C ILE A 63 6.72 9.43 -0.61
N ASP A 64 7.98 9.51 -0.22
CA ASP A 64 9.10 9.80 -1.12
C ASP A 64 9.24 8.78 -2.23
N ALA A 65 9.08 7.49 -1.92
CA ALA A 65 9.16 6.42 -2.91
C ALA A 65 8.02 6.49 -3.93
N ILE A 66 6.80 6.84 -3.50
CA ILE A 66 5.64 7.03 -4.37
C ILE A 66 5.85 8.25 -5.27
N LYS A 67 6.22 9.40 -4.70
CA LYS A 67 6.46 10.64 -5.46
C LYS A 67 7.60 10.52 -6.47
N LYS A 68 8.65 9.75 -6.13
CA LYS A 68 9.82 9.53 -7.01
C LYS A 68 9.61 8.38 -8.01
N ASP A 69 8.38 7.87 -8.15
CA ASP A 69 8.01 6.73 -9.01
C ASP A 69 8.93 5.49 -8.81
N LYS A 70 9.41 5.32 -7.58
CA LYS A 70 10.28 4.18 -7.19
C LYS A 70 9.47 2.93 -6.85
N VAL A 71 8.14 2.99 -6.97
CA VAL A 71 7.26 1.84 -6.78
C VAL A 71 7.25 1.03 -8.08
N PRO A 72 7.66 -0.25 -8.06
CA PRO A 72 7.64 -1.06 -9.27
C PRO A 72 6.22 -1.15 -9.83
N ARG A 73 6.04 -0.76 -11.09
CA ARG A 73 4.75 -0.89 -11.80
C ARG A 73 4.27 -2.34 -11.91
N ASN A 74 5.19 -3.30 -11.81
CA ASN A 74 4.89 -4.72 -11.74
C ASN A 74 5.09 -5.22 -10.31
N LEU A 75 3.99 -5.54 -9.63
CA LEU A 75 3.97 -6.12 -8.29
C LEU A 75 4.74 -7.45 -8.20
N ASP A 76 4.84 -8.19 -9.30
CA ASP A 76 5.64 -9.42 -9.39
C ASP A 76 7.13 -9.18 -9.12
N LYS A 77 7.63 -7.97 -9.34
CA LYS A 77 9.02 -7.59 -9.05
C LYS A 77 9.27 -7.29 -7.56
N MET A 78 8.22 -7.30 -6.74
CA MET A 78 8.32 -7.07 -5.29
C MET A 78 8.35 -8.38 -4.47
N LEU A 79 8.22 -9.54 -5.12
CA LEU A 79 8.05 -10.85 -4.47
C LEU A 79 9.32 -11.68 -4.28
#